data_AF-A0A356HXN4-F1
#
_entry.id   AF-A0A356HXN4-F1
#
_cell.length_a   1.000
_cell.length_b   1.000
_cell.length_c   1.000
_cell.angle_alpha   90.00
_cell.angle_beta   90.00
_cell.angle_gamma   90.00
#
_symmetry.space_group_name_H-M   'P 1'
#
loop_
_entity.id
_entity.type
_entity.pdbx_description
1 polymer ?
#
loop_
_entity_poly.entity_id
_entity_poly.type
_entity_poly.pdbx_seq_one_letter_code
_entity_poly.pdbx_strand_id
1 'polypeptide(L)'
;MKIHFFTLLFMLNAGYALAQFPASINPHNYDNKDYCQSCHVVSEMPRLNYDIITTCVKCHPGSIGNHPVSRHPILVKVPYKIAVPDWMPLSKEEKIVCSTCHDNHNRSGFRRMLRIDYESLCVSCHINK
;
A
#
# COMPACT_ATOMS: atom_id res chain seq x y z
N MET A 1 65.43 7.57 -37.82
CA MET A 1 64.38 8.25 -38.61
C MET A 1 63.04 7.70 -38.14
N LYS A 2 62.21 8.56 -37.54
CA LYS A 2 60.87 8.25 -37.02
C LYS A 2 59.98 7.71 -38.14
N ILE A 3 59.08 6.77 -37.86
CA ILE A 3 57.64 6.86 -38.15
C ILE A 3 56.94 5.78 -37.30
N HIS A 4 55.85 6.22 -36.67
CA HIS A 4 54.99 5.55 -35.72
C HIS A 4 54.08 4.52 -36.40
N PHE A 5 53.83 3.39 -35.76
CA PHE A 5 52.54 2.72 -35.88
C PHE A 5 52.18 2.04 -34.56
N PHE A 6 51.79 2.89 -33.60
CA PHE A 6 51.10 2.47 -32.38
C PHE A 6 49.72 1.97 -32.83
N THR A 7 49.57 0.66 -32.99
CA THR A 7 48.28 0.06 -33.30
C THR A 7 47.37 0.29 -32.10
N LEU A 8 46.40 1.15 -32.38
CA LEU A 8 45.30 1.62 -31.58
C LEU A 8 44.53 0.45 -30.92
N LEU A 9 44.93 0.02 -29.72
CA LEU A 9 44.07 -0.79 -28.85
C LEU A 9 43.10 0.17 -28.14
N PHE A 10 42.18 0.75 -28.92
CA PHE A 10 41.15 1.62 -28.38
C PHE A 10 40.15 0.77 -27.59
N MET A 11 39.97 1.19 -26.34
CA MET A 11 39.19 0.51 -25.33
C MET A 11 37.74 0.33 -25.72
N LEU A 12 37.30 -0.91 -25.91
CA LEU A 12 35.89 -1.30 -25.80
C LEU A 12 35.62 -1.77 -24.37
N ASN A 13 35.80 -0.87 -23.39
CA ASN A 13 35.08 -0.98 -22.13
C ASN A 13 33.71 -0.33 -22.33
N ALA A 14 32.85 -1.03 -23.08
CA ALA A 14 31.43 -0.74 -23.06
C ALA A 14 30.94 -1.09 -21.64
N GLY A 15 30.98 -0.09 -20.75
CA GLY A 15 30.40 -0.19 -19.43
C GLY A 15 28.94 -0.58 -19.59
N TYR A 16 28.60 -1.79 -19.16
CA TYR A 16 27.23 -2.19 -18.91
C TYR A 16 26.75 -1.33 -17.73
N ALA A 17 26.28 -0.12 -18.02
CA ALA A 17 25.43 0.60 -17.11
C ALA A 17 24.16 -0.25 -16.98
N LEU A 18 24.11 -1.09 -15.95
CA LEU A 18 22.87 -1.69 -15.51
C LEU A 18 21.91 -0.52 -15.29
N ALA A 19 20.95 -0.36 -16.19
CA ALA A 19 19.86 0.57 -16.00
C ALA A 19 19.22 0.17 -14.67
N GLN A 20 19.53 0.92 -13.62
CA GLN A 20 18.86 0.80 -12.33
C GLN A 20 17.42 1.20 -12.62
N PHE A 21 16.55 0.21 -12.83
CA PHE A 21 15.12 0.46 -12.83
C PHE A 21 14.83 1.21 -11.54
N PRO A 22 14.18 2.40 -11.60
CA PRO A 22 13.88 3.14 -10.39
C PRO A 22 13.14 2.20 -9.45
N ALA A 23 13.61 2.14 -8.20
CA ALA A 23 12.99 1.30 -7.19
C ALA A 23 11.47 1.50 -7.24
N SER A 24 10.71 0.39 -7.19
CA SER A 24 9.25 0.45 -7.21
C SER A 24 8.78 1.46 -6.17
N ILE A 25 8.21 2.56 -6.64
CA ILE A 25 7.75 3.66 -5.80
C ILE A 25 6.58 3.14 -4.95
N ASN A 26 6.71 3.24 -3.63
CA ASN A 26 5.65 2.87 -2.71
C ASN A 26 4.72 4.07 -2.45
N PRO A 27 3.48 4.08 -2.99
CA PRO A 27 2.54 5.18 -2.79
C PRO A 27 1.98 5.24 -1.35
N HIS A 28 2.30 4.25 -0.51
CA HIS A 28 1.88 4.19 0.89
C HIS A 28 2.86 4.88 1.85
N ASN A 29 3.98 5.44 1.38
CA ASN A 29 4.90 6.20 2.23
C ASN A 29 4.29 7.56 2.59
N TYR A 30 3.82 7.72 3.83
CA TYR A 30 3.21 8.95 4.30
C TYR A 30 4.11 10.18 4.21
N ASP A 31 5.42 10.02 4.38
CA ASP A 31 6.36 11.14 4.43
C ASP A 31 6.68 11.68 3.04
N ASN A 32 6.52 10.86 2.00
CA ASN A 32 6.68 11.29 0.62
C ASN A 32 5.38 11.93 0.09
N LYS A 33 5.37 13.26 0.02
CA LYS A 33 4.17 14.04 -0.35
C LYS A 33 3.85 14.04 -1.84
N ASP A 34 4.79 13.61 -2.69
CA ASP A 34 4.63 13.63 -4.15
C ASP A 34 3.49 12.71 -4.63
N TYR A 35 3.15 11.71 -3.82
CA TYR A 35 2.17 10.67 -4.15
C TYR A 35 0.85 10.80 -3.39
N CYS A 36 0.67 11.82 -2.54
CA CYS A 36 -0.62 12.02 -1.85
C CYS A 36 -1.77 12.16 -2.85
N GLN A 37 -1.53 12.82 -3.98
CA GLN A 37 -2.52 13.01 -5.05
C GLN A 37 -2.92 11.71 -5.76
N SER A 38 -2.15 10.63 -5.62
CA SER A 38 -2.50 9.32 -6.20
C SER A 38 -3.77 8.75 -5.56
N CYS A 39 -4.04 9.10 -4.30
CA CYS A 39 -5.23 8.66 -3.57
C CYS A 39 -6.19 9.82 -3.25
N HIS A 40 -5.67 11.01 -2.98
CA HIS A 40 -6.46 12.14 -2.51
C HIS A 40 -6.72 13.21 -3.56
N VAL A 41 -7.85 13.90 -3.41
CA VAL A 41 -8.13 15.17 -4.10
C VAL A 41 -7.25 16.24 -3.45
N VAL A 42 -6.28 16.78 -4.19
CA VAL A 42 -5.24 17.69 -3.66
C VAL A 42 -5.83 18.90 -2.93
N SER A 43 -6.89 19.48 -3.48
CA SER A 43 -7.55 20.66 -2.92
C SER A 43 -8.48 20.38 -1.73
N GLU A 44 -8.85 19.11 -1.49
CA GLU A 44 -9.88 18.71 -0.53
C GLU A 44 -9.39 17.62 0.43
N MET A 45 -8.06 17.49 0.66
CA MET A 45 -7.53 16.48 1.58
C MET A 45 -8.22 16.58 2.95
N PRO A 46 -8.65 15.43 3.54
CA PRO A 46 -8.28 14.05 3.20
C PRO A 46 -9.24 13.33 2.23
N ARG A 47 -10.05 14.05 1.44
CA ARG A 47 -10.96 13.44 0.47
C ARG A 47 -10.21 12.54 -0.51
N LEU A 48 -10.75 11.36 -0.79
CA LEU A 48 -10.23 10.42 -1.79
C LEU A 48 -10.73 10.75 -3.20
N ASN A 49 -9.94 10.43 -4.21
CA ASN A 49 -10.32 10.55 -5.63
C ASN A 49 -11.42 9.54 -6.02
N TYR A 50 -11.48 8.40 -5.33
CA TYR A 50 -12.45 7.33 -5.54
C TYR A 50 -13.01 6.87 -4.19
N ASP A 51 -14.03 6.00 -4.21
CA ASP A 51 -14.44 5.32 -2.97
C ASP A 51 -13.29 4.48 -2.40
N ILE A 52 -13.40 4.14 -1.11
CA ILE A 52 -12.33 3.47 -0.37
C ILE A 52 -11.96 2.10 -0.97
N ILE A 53 -12.89 1.38 -1.60
CA ILE A 53 -12.59 0.08 -2.20
C ILE A 53 -11.85 0.28 -3.51
N THR A 54 -12.41 1.11 -4.41
CA THR A 54 -11.79 1.42 -5.71
C THR A 54 -10.40 1.99 -5.56
N THR A 55 -10.18 2.86 -4.57
CA THR A 55 -8.87 3.44 -4.26
C THR A 55 -7.80 2.37 -4.03
N CYS A 56 -8.13 1.27 -3.33
CA CYS A 56 -7.18 0.21 -3.02
C CYS A 56 -6.97 -0.76 -4.20
N VAL A 57 -8.06 -1.23 -4.83
CA VAL A 57 -7.98 -2.31 -5.82
C VAL A 57 -7.51 -1.86 -7.19
N LYS A 58 -7.49 -0.55 -7.47
CA LYS A 58 -6.93 0.01 -8.71
C LYS A 58 -5.46 -0.35 -8.89
N CYS A 59 -4.70 -0.45 -7.80
CA CYS A 59 -3.30 -0.87 -7.81
C CYS A 59 -3.12 -2.31 -7.35
N HIS A 60 -3.96 -2.77 -6.41
CA HIS A 60 -3.91 -4.13 -5.86
C HIS A 60 -5.15 -4.95 -6.23
N PRO A 61 -5.36 -5.30 -7.52
CA PRO A 61 -6.58 -5.98 -7.96
C PRO A 61 -6.74 -7.38 -7.35
N GLY A 62 -5.64 -8.00 -6.91
CA GLY A 62 -5.64 -9.32 -6.28
C GLY A 62 -6.03 -9.35 -4.79
N SER A 63 -6.30 -8.21 -4.16
CA SER A 63 -6.53 -8.09 -2.71
C SER A 63 -7.85 -8.70 -2.20
N ILE A 64 -8.65 -9.34 -3.07
CA ILE A 64 -9.95 -9.91 -2.68
C ILE A 64 -9.94 -11.45 -2.73
N GLY A 65 -9.17 -12.09 -3.62
CA GLY A 65 -9.28 -13.53 -3.90
C GLY A 65 -9.09 -14.43 -2.68
N ASN A 66 -7.86 -14.47 -2.12
CA ASN A 66 -7.50 -15.26 -0.93
C ASN A 66 -7.37 -14.41 0.34
N HIS A 67 -7.93 -13.20 0.33
CA HIS A 67 -7.81 -12.30 1.46
C HIS A 67 -8.62 -12.84 2.65
N PRO A 68 -8.19 -12.61 3.90
CA PRO A 68 -9.04 -12.89 5.07
C PRO A 68 -10.45 -12.29 4.99
N VAL A 69 -10.67 -11.28 4.12
CA VAL A 69 -11.99 -10.69 3.86
C VAL A 69 -12.92 -11.59 3.02
N SER A 70 -12.39 -12.60 2.31
CA SER A 70 -13.25 -13.63 1.71
C SER A 70 -14.00 -14.43 2.80
N ARG A 71 -13.47 -14.45 4.02
CA ARG A 71 -14.11 -15.00 5.23
C ARG A 71 -14.66 -13.92 6.19
N HIS A 72 -14.35 -12.64 5.95
CA HIS A 72 -14.82 -11.49 6.71
C HIS A 72 -15.37 -10.42 5.75
N PRO A 73 -16.69 -10.28 5.62
CA PRO A 73 -17.25 -9.40 4.62
C PRO A 73 -16.83 -7.94 4.87
N ILE A 74 -16.38 -7.28 3.80
CA ILE A 74 -16.25 -5.83 3.72
C ILE A 74 -17.55 -5.25 3.16
N LEU A 75 -17.74 -3.93 3.31
CA LEU A 75 -18.94 -3.21 2.89
C LEU A 75 -20.23 -3.65 3.59
N VAL A 76 -20.12 -4.44 4.66
CA VAL A 76 -21.24 -4.77 5.55
C VAL A 76 -21.23 -3.86 6.77
N LYS A 77 -22.42 -3.57 7.27
CA LYS A 77 -22.56 -2.93 8.58
C LYS A 77 -22.10 -3.89 9.67
N VAL A 78 -21.46 -3.34 10.69
CA VAL A 78 -21.05 -4.13 11.85
C VAL A 78 -22.29 -4.78 12.49
N PRO A 79 -22.33 -6.12 12.65
CA PRO A 79 -23.43 -6.77 13.35
C PRO A 79 -23.45 -6.34 14.82
N TYR A 80 -24.64 -6.19 15.41
CA TYR A 80 -24.81 -5.76 16.82
C TYR A 80 -24.07 -6.63 17.85
N LYS A 81 -23.71 -7.87 17.50
CA LYS A 81 -22.97 -8.81 18.38
C LYS A 81 -21.46 -8.61 18.36
N ILE A 82 -20.94 -7.75 17.48
CA ILE A 82 -19.52 -7.47 17.33
C ILE A 82 -19.28 -6.01 17.69
N ALA A 83 -18.44 -5.78 18.69
CA ALA A 83 -17.93 -4.45 19.00
C ALA A 83 -16.63 -4.24 18.21
N VAL A 84 -16.62 -3.26 17.31
CA VAL A 84 -15.40 -2.80 16.66
C VAL A 84 -14.78 -1.73 17.55
N PRO A 85 -13.50 -1.85 17.97
CA PRO A 85 -12.87 -0.84 18.80
C PRO A 85 -12.76 0.51 18.09
N ASP A 86 -12.83 1.62 18.85
CA ASP A 86 -12.81 2.99 18.31
C ASP A 86 -11.56 3.33 17.48
N TRP A 87 -10.44 2.65 17.74
CA TRP A 87 -9.20 2.84 17.00
C TRP A 87 -9.21 2.16 15.61
N MET A 88 -10.22 1.32 15.32
CA MET A 88 -10.47 0.73 14.01
C MET A 88 -11.54 1.53 13.26
N PRO A 89 -11.17 2.38 12.29
CA PRO A 89 -12.12 3.28 11.66
C PRO A 89 -13.09 2.51 10.76
N LEU A 90 -14.37 2.83 10.89
CA LEU A 90 -15.41 2.41 9.96
C LEU A 90 -15.59 3.44 8.84
N SER A 91 -16.30 3.07 7.77
CA SER A 91 -16.78 4.07 6.81
C SER A 91 -17.80 5.02 7.47
N LYS A 92 -18.15 6.12 6.78
CA LYS A 92 -19.18 7.06 7.25
C LYS A 92 -20.55 6.38 7.46
N GLU A 93 -20.79 5.27 6.77
CA GLU A 93 -22.00 4.45 6.84
C GLU A 93 -21.86 3.26 7.82
N GLU A 94 -20.86 3.31 8.72
CA GLU A 94 -20.58 2.32 9.75
C GLU A 94 -20.26 0.92 9.18
N LYS A 95 -19.60 0.89 8.02
CA LYS A 95 -19.20 -0.35 7.36
C LYS A 95 -17.73 -0.68 7.63
N ILE A 96 -17.44 -1.98 7.71
CA ILE A 96 -16.07 -2.49 7.68
C ILE A 96 -15.53 -2.31 6.26
N VAL A 97 -14.38 -1.66 6.14
CA VAL A 97 -13.71 -1.36 4.86
C VAL A 97 -12.22 -1.69 4.95
N CYS A 98 -11.48 -1.57 3.84
CA CYS A 98 -10.04 -1.88 3.79
C CYS A 98 -9.26 -1.16 4.90
N SER A 99 -9.51 0.13 5.08
CA SER A 99 -8.85 0.97 6.07
C SER A 99 -9.24 0.65 7.52
N THR A 100 -10.28 -0.16 7.76
CA THR A 100 -10.63 -0.62 9.11
C THR A 100 -9.52 -1.49 9.69
N CYS A 101 -8.97 -2.40 8.88
CA CYS A 101 -7.90 -3.31 9.28
C CYS A 101 -6.51 -2.82 8.88
N HIS A 102 -6.42 -2.09 7.77
CA HIS A 102 -5.14 -1.61 7.22
C HIS A 102 -4.89 -0.14 7.55
N ASP A 103 -3.63 0.17 7.86
CA ASP A 103 -3.09 1.52 7.86
C ASP A 103 -2.45 1.82 6.51
N ASN A 104 -3.24 2.36 5.59
CA ASN A 104 -2.85 2.67 4.21
C ASN A 104 -1.73 3.72 4.09
N HIS A 105 -1.35 4.39 5.19
CA HIS A 105 -0.19 5.28 5.27
C HIS A 105 1.08 4.59 5.78
N ASN A 106 1.01 3.28 6.03
CA ASN A 106 2.11 2.43 6.50
C ASN A 106 2.83 2.98 7.74
N ARG A 107 2.13 3.69 8.62
CA ARG A 107 2.69 4.25 9.87
C ARG A 107 2.74 3.21 10.99
N SER A 108 1.90 2.18 10.90
CA SER A 108 1.87 1.06 11.86
C SER A 108 3.12 0.17 11.79
N GLY A 109 3.78 0.08 10.63
CA GLY A 109 4.95 -0.77 10.41
C GLY A 109 4.69 -2.28 10.35
N PHE A 110 3.45 -2.74 10.54
CA PHE A 110 3.13 -4.17 10.47
C PHE A 110 3.09 -4.67 9.03
N ARG A 111 3.35 -5.97 8.86
CA ARG A 111 3.32 -6.65 7.56
C ARG A 111 1.97 -6.42 6.88
N ARG A 112 2.01 -6.16 5.57
CA ARG A 112 0.81 -5.86 4.75
C ARG A 112 0.03 -4.65 5.26
N MET A 113 0.70 -3.73 5.95
CA MET A 113 0.12 -2.49 6.47
C MET A 113 -1.06 -2.75 7.40
N LEU A 114 -1.06 -3.83 8.18
CA LEU A 114 -2.09 -4.03 9.20
C LEU A 114 -1.93 -2.98 10.31
N ARG A 115 -3.02 -2.61 11.00
CA ARG A 115 -2.94 -1.65 12.13
C ARG A 115 -2.18 -2.20 13.33
N ILE A 116 -2.30 -3.51 13.55
CA ILE A 116 -1.63 -4.31 14.57
C ILE A 116 -1.25 -5.67 13.96
N ASP A 117 -0.63 -6.57 14.72
CA ASP A 117 -0.35 -7.91 14.23
C ASP A 117 -1.64 -8.69 13.90
N TYR A 118 -1.50 -9.72 13.06
CA TYR A 118 -2.63 -10.44 12.48
C TYR A 118 -3.51 -11.14 13.54
N GLU A 119 -2.92 -11.71 14.59
CA GLU A 119 -3.66 -12.45 15.61
C GLU A 119 -4.42 -11.48 16.52
N SER A 120 -3.74 -10.43 16.98
CA SER A 120 -4.36 -9.37 17.79
C SER A 120 -5.51 -8.68 17.05
N LEU A 121 -5.39 -8.50 15.73
CA LEU A 121 -6.44 -7.89 14.90
C LEU A 121 -7.74 -8.71 14.94
N CYS A 122 -7.64 -10.04 14.97
CA CYS A 122 -8.80 -10.91 14.98
C CYS A 122 -9.55 -10.80 16.31
N VAL A 123 -8.83 -10.84 17.43
CA VAL A 123 -9.44 -10.77 18.79
C VAL A 123 -9.89 -9.36 19.17
N SER A 124 -9.46 -8.33 18.44
CA SER A 124 -9.91 -6.95 18.63
C SER A 124 -11.43 -6.79 18.52
N CYS A 125 -12.07 -7.60 17.68
CA CYS A 125 -13.53 -7.62 17.51
C CYS A 125 -14.17 -8.92 18.01
N HIS A 126 -13.38 -9.93 18.35
CA HIS A 126 -13.81 -11.27 18.73
C HIS A 126 -13.31 -11.64 20.13
N ILE A 127 -13.59 -10.77 21.09
CA ILE A 127 -13.09 -10.83 22.46
C ILE A 127 -13.56 -12.12 23.20
N ASN A 128 -14.65 -12.76 22.76
CA ASN A 128 -15.24 -13.94 23.41
C ASN A 128 -15.49 -15.12 22.44
N LYS A 129 -14.56 -15.41 21.51
CA LYS A 129 -14.67 -16.60 20.65
C LYS A 129 -14.02 -17.83 21.26
#